data_AF-A0A9D5ILH9-F1
#
_entry.id   AF-A0A9D5ILH9-F1
#
_cell.length_a   1.000
_cell.length_b   1.000
_cell.length_c   1.000
_cell.angle_alpha   90.00
_cell.angle_beta   90.00
_cell.angle_gamma   90.00
#
_symmetry.space_group_name_H-M   'P 1'
#
loop_
_entity.id
_entity.type
_entity.pdbx_description
1 polymer ?
#
loop_
_entity_poly.entity_id
_entity_poly.type
_entity_poly.pdbx_seq_one_letter_code
_entity_poly.pdbx_strand_id
1 'polypeptide(L)'
;MHRRFFMSAAACAAFGSPAWAGTSDADDPPAQPPGVTVSTEVLQRSVAQRFPLRYPVQGLLNLDLQPPTLSLLPAQNRLRAAMVVDAAGPALNRSHRGTFDLDFALRYEASDRTLRAHQLRIDRLRFPSLQPSVVELLNTYAPALAEQSLREVVLHRLQPQDLRMADAMGMQPGAITVTDSGLVIAFVLKPL
;
A
#
# COMPACT_ATOMS: atom_id res chain seq x y z
N MET A 1 -71.68 48.57 3.61
CA MET A 1 -72.84 47.67 3.72
C MET A 1 -72.35 46.26 4.05
N HIS A 2 -72.83 45.71 5.15
CA HIS A 2 -72.35 44.48 5.76
C HIS A 2 -73.31 43.31 5.49
N ARG A 3 -72.71 42.15 5.20
CA ARG A 3 -73.07 40.77 5.62
C ARG A 3 -74.37 40.18 5.09
N ARG A 4 -74.29 38.91 4.67
CA ARG A 4 -75.08 37.71 5.11
C ARG A 4 -75.00 36.63 4.01
N PHE A 5 -74.64 35.35 4.24
CA PHE A 5 -75.14 34.26 5.10
C PHE A 5 -75.70 33.16 4.17
N PHE A 6 -75.19 31.92 4.24
CA PHE A 6 -75.95 30.67 4.46
C PHE A 6 -75.17 29.40 4.08
N MET A 7 -75.33 28.40 4.94
CA MET A 7 -74.90 27.01 4.87
C MET A 7 -75.34 26.30 3.57
N SER A 8 -74.62 25.26 3.16
CA SER A 8 -75.18 23.89 3.03
C SER A 8 -74.09 22.84 2.76
N ALA A 9 -74.33 21.67 3.33
CA ALA A 9 -73.51 20.46 3.30
C ALA A 9 -73.54 19.72 1.95
N ALA A 10 -72.53 18.87 1.69
CA ALA A 10 -72.73 17.43 1.47
C ALA A 10 -71.42 16.73 1.07
N ALA A 11 -71.35 15.45 1.44
CA ALA A 11 -70.22 14.54 1.32
C ALA A 11 -69.86 14.14 -0.13
N CYS A 12 -68.59 13.76 -0.33
CA CYS A 12 -68.13 12.61 -1.12
C CYS A 12 -66.63 12.44 -0.83
N ALA A 13 -66.26 11.47 0.01
CA ALA A 13 -65.88 10.12 -0.39
C ALA A 13 -64.50 10.07 -1.08
N ALA A 14 -63.52 9.74 -0.23
CA ALA A 14 -62.32 8.93 -0.45
C ALA A 14 -61.96 8.53 -1.89
N PHE A 15 -60.75 8.91 -2.32
CA PHE A 15 -59.85 8.00 -3.02
C PHE A 15 -58.43 8.23 -2.50
N GLY A 16 -57.94 7.22 -1.78
CA GLY A 16 -56.58 7.18 -1.25
C GLY A 16 -55.57 7.13 -2.38
N SER A 17 -54.54 7.96 -2.28
CA SER A 17 -53.34 7.84 -3.09
C SER A 17 -52.54 6.61 -2.62
N PRO A 18 -52.18 5.66 -3.49
CA PRO A 18 -51.26 4.62 -3.11
C PRO A 18 -49.84 5.23 -3.07
N ALA A 19 -49.30 5.36 -1.86
CA ALA A 19 -47.88 5.57 -1.67
C ALA A 19 -47.16 4.28 -2.08
N TRP A 20 -46.63 4.25 -3.31
CA TRP A 20 -45.71 3.20 -3.71
C TRP A 20 -44.36 3.50 -3.09
N ALA A 21 -43.90 2.52 -2.32
CA ALA A 21 -42.64 2.49 -1.61
C ALA A 21 -41.49 2.83 -2.56
N GLY A 22 -40.77 3.91 -2.25
CA GLY A 22 -39.40 4.04 -2.70
C GLY A 22 -38.58 2.99 -1.98
N THR A 23 -38.25 1.90 -2.68
CA THR A 23 -37.13 1.06 -2.29
C THR A 23 -35.89 1.94 -2.37
N SER A 24 -35.41 2.34 -1.19
CA SER A 24 -34.05 2.80 -1.07
C SER A 24 -33.19 1.58 -1.38
N ASP A 25 -32.63 1.54 -2.60
CA ASP A 25 -31.36 0.87 -2.82
C ASP A 25 -30.36 1.59 -1.91
N ALA A 26 -30.29 1.13 -0.67
CA ALA A 26 -29.12 1.32 0.15
C ALA A 26 -28.02 0.60 -0.62
N ASP A 27 -27.19 1.41 -1.26
CA ASP A 27 -25.90 1.04 -1.83
C ASP A 27 -25.04 0.52 -0.68
N ASP A 28 -25.31 -0.72 -0.24
CA ASP A 28 -24.49 -1.43 0.72
C ASP A 28 -23.10 -1.49 0.07
N PRO A 29 -22.08 -0.85 0.68
CA PRO A 29 -20.73 -0.93 0.13
C PRO A 29 -20.39 -2.42 -0.01
N PRO A 30 -19.84 -2.85 -1.16
CA PRO A 30 -19.61 -4.26 -1.43
C PRO A 30 -18.88 -4.86 -0.25
N ALA A 31 -19.49 -5.87 0.38
CA ALA A 31 -18.93 -6.56 1.54
C ALA A 31 -17.49 -6.94 1.20
N GLN A 32 -16.54 -6.25 1.84
CA GLN A 32 -15.12 -6.42 1.54
C GLN A 32 -14.80 -7.90 1.79
N PRO A 33 -14.22 -8.62 0.80
CA PRO A 33 -13.96 -10.05 0.96
C PRO A 33 -13.19 -10.27 2.26
N PRO A 34 -13.44 -11.37 2.99
CA PRO A 34 -12.76 -11.64 4.24
C PRO A 34 -11.26 -11.50 4.01
N GLY A 35 -10.63 -10.63 4.79
CA GLY A 35 -9.24 -10.25 4.64
C GLY A 35 -8.52 -10.27 5.97
N VAL A 36 -7.23 -10.56 5.94
CA VAL A 36 -6.38 -10.47 7.13
C VAL A 36 -5.76 -9.08 7.18
N THR A 37 -5.96 -8.41 8.32
CA THR A 37 -5.33 -7.13 8.60
C THR A 37 -3.99 -7.34 9.29
N VAL A 38 -2.94 -6.73 8.75
CA VAL A 38 -1.59 -6.70 9.33
C VAL A 38 -1.29 -5.27 9.77
N SER A 39 -1.10 -5.07 11.08
CA SER A 39 -0.85 -3.73 11.62
C SER A 39 0.52 -3.18 11.25
N THR A 40 0.66 -1.85 11.25
CA THR A 40 1.92 -1.16 10.97
C THR A 40 3.06 -1.62 11.88
N GLU A 41 2.80 -1.88 13.16
CA GLU A 41 3.81 -2.31 14.13
C GLU A 41 4.35 -3.70 13.79
N VAL A 42 3.47 -4.60 13.33
CA VAL A 42 3.86 -5.93 12.87
C VAL A 42 4.72 -5.83 11.62
N LEU A 43 4.35 -4.97 10.67
CA LEU A 43 5.14 -4.72 9.46
C LEU A 43 6.52 -4.14 9.78
N GLN A 44 6.56 -3.10 10.60
CA GLN A 44 7.81 -2.45 11.03
C GLN A 44 8.75 -3.45 11.72
N ARG A 45 8.22 -4.30 12.62
CA ARG A 45 8.99 -5.34 13.30
C ARG A 45 9.52 -6.38 12.32
N SER A 46 8.67 -6.85 11.41
CA SER A 46 9.02 -7.86 10.42
C SER A 46 10.12 -7.37 9.46
N VAL A 47 10.03 -6.10 9.04
CA VAL A 47 11.07 -5.48 8.21
C VAL A 47 12.36 -5.31 8.99
N ALA A 48 12.31 -4.80 10.23
CA ALA A 48 13.50 -4.56 11.05
C ALA A 48 14.36 -5.83 11.26
N GLN A 49 13.75 -7.01 11.37
CA GLN A 49 14.45 -8.29 11.55
C GLN A 49 15.34 -8.69 10.37
N ARG A 50 15.12 -8.12 9.18
CA ARG A 50 15.89 -8.44 7.97
C ARG A 50 17.12 -7.56 7.80
N PHE A 51 17.23 -6.48 8.56
CA PHE A 51 18.31 -5.52 8.47
C PHE A 51 19.35 -5.76 9.58
N PRO A 52 20.61 -5.38 9.35
CA PRO A 52 21.13 -4.65 8.19
C PRO A 52 21.21 -5.50 6.91
N LEU A 53 21.09 -4.86 5.76
CA LEU A 53 21.23 -5.50 4.45
C LEU A 53 22.42 -4.90 3.70
N ARG A 54 23.24 -5.76 3.08
CA ARG A 54 24.31 -5.33 2.19
C ARG A 54 23.88 -5.54 0.74
N TYR A 55 23.84 -4.46 -0.03
CA TYR A 55 23.48 -4.46 -1.43
C TYR A 55 24.70 -4.12 -2.30
N PRO A 56 25.29 -5.10 -3.02
CA PRO A 56 26.42 -4.86 -3.90
C PRO A 56 25.97 -4.21 -5.21
N VAL A 57 26.57 -3.06 -5.54
CA VAL A 57 26.47 -2.43 -6.86
C VAL A 57 27.70 -2.87 -7.65
N GLN A 58 27.50 -3.83 -8.54
CA GLN A 58 28.59 -4.55 -9.21
C GLN A 58 29.62 -3.61 -9.84
N GLY A 59 30.89 -3.80 -9.48
CA GLY A 59 32.02 -3.03 -10.01
C GLY A 59 32.12 -1.59 -9.51
N LEU A 60 31.20 -1.10 -8.66
CA LEU A 60 31.18 0.29 -8.22
C LEU A 60 31.36 0.43 -6.71
N LEU A 61 30.43 -0.10 -5.93
CA LEU A 61 30.38 0.09 -4.47
C LEU A 61 29.43 -0.90 -3.79
N ASN A 62 29.50 -0.97 -2.47
CA ASN A 62 28.52 -1.65 -1.62
C ASN A 62 27.70 -0.62 -0.86
N LEU A 63 26.41 -0.91 -0.72
CA LEU A 63 25.48 -0.15 0.12
C LEU A 63 25.12 -0.97 1.35
N ASP A 64 25.48 -0.48 2.52
CA ASP A 64 25.07 -1.04 3.80
C ASP A 64 23.82 -0.30 4.28
N LEU A 65 22.67 -0.96 4.14
CA LEU A 65 21.35 -0.43 4.47
C LEU A 65 21.00 -0.75 5.93
N GLN A 66 20.56 0.27 6.66
CA GLN A 66 20.08 0.16 8.03
C GLN A 66 18.57 -0.11 8.08
N PRO A 67 18.03 -0.60 9.21
CA PRO A 67 16.59 -0.82 9.38
C PRO A 67 15.78 0.42 8.98
N PRO A 68 14.83 0.31 8.04
CA PRO A 68 14.03 1.43 7.57
C PRO A 68 12.92 1.75 8.59
N THR A 69 12.47 3.00 8.58
CA THR A 69 11.18 3.40 9.17
C THR A 69 10.12 3.36 8.09
N LEU A 70 9.04 2.62 8.33
CA LEU A 70 7.90 2.49 7.41
C LEU A 70 6.84 3.54 7.71
N SER A 71 6.25 4.08 6.66
CA SER A 71 5.01 4.86 6.73
C SER A 71 4.03 4.40 5.65
N LEU A 72 2.74 4.48 5.98
CA LEU A 72 1.66 4.09 5.09
C LEU A 72 1.27 5.27 4.19
N LEU A 73 1.02 4.99 2.91
CA LEU A 73 0.51 5.96 1.93
C LEU A 73 -0.81 5.43 1.32
N PRO A 74 -1.93 5.44 2.06
CA PRO A 74 -3.18 4.78 1.66
C PRO A 74 -3.76 5.35 0.37
N ALA A 75 -3.72 6.68 0.21
CA ALA A 75 -4.21 7.36 -1.00
C ALA A 75 -3.52 6.90 -2.29
N GLN A 76 -2.34 6.29 -2.18
CA GLN A 76 -1.55 5.79 -3.31
C GLN A 76 -1.48 4.26 -3.33
N ASN A 77 -2.13 3.58 -2.36
CA ASN A 77 -1.98 2.16 -2.08
C ASN A 77 -0.49 1.71 -1.97
N ARG A 78 0.31 2.48 -1.24
CA ARG A 78 1.76 2.33 -1.17
C ARG A 78 2.33 2.37 0.24
N LEU A 79 3.54 1.86 0.38
CA LEU A 79 4.38 2.02 1.56
C LEU A 79 5.57 2.90 1.22
N ARG A 80 6.00 3.71 2.18
CA ARG A 80 7.25 4.44 2.15
C ARG A 80 8.21 3.85 3.18
N ALA A 81 9.47 3.69 2.78
CA ALA A 81 10.57 3.30 3.65
C ALA A 81 11.63 4.38 3.64
N ALA A 82 11.83 5.04 4.77
CA ALA A 82 12.93 5.97 4.99
C ALA A 82 14.08 5.23 5.66
N MET A 83 15.28 5.25 5.07
CA MET A 83 16.41 4.49 5.60
C MET A 83 17.74 5.23 5.53
N VAL A 84 18.62 4.87 6.46
CA VAL A 84 20.03 5.27 6.46
C VAL A 84 20.81 4.27 5.62
N VAL A 85 21.75 4.78 4.84
CA VAL A 85 22.65 3.98 4.00
C VAL A 85 24.09 4.44 4.20
N ASP A 86 24.99 3.48 4.28
CA ASP A 86 26.43 3.69 4.22
C ASP A 86 26.96 3.14 2.88
N ALA A 87 27.45 4.03 2.02
CA ALA A 87 28.00 3.66 0.71
C ALA A 87 29.53 3.61 0.77
N ALA A 88 30.13 2.51 0.35
CA ALA A 88 31.59 2.34 0.36
C ALA A 88 32.06 1.47 -0.81
N GLY A 89 33.16 1.83 -1.46
CA GLY A 89 33.74 1.00 -2.51
C GLY A 89 34.78 1.69 -3.38
N PRO A 90 35.31 1.00 -4.40
CA PRO A 90 36.40 1.49 -5.24
C PRO A 90 36.08 2.79 -5.99
N ALA A 91 34.81 3.04 -6.31
CA ALA A 91 34.38 4.27 -6.97
C ALA A 91 34.35 5.50 -6.03
N LEU A 92 34.57 5.31 -4.73
CA LEU A 92 34.48 6.36 -3.71
C LEU A 92 35.82 6.52 -2.99
N ASN A 93 36.23 7.78 -2.76
CA ASN A 93 37.46 8.07 -2.02
C ASN A 93 37.37 7.66 -0.52
N ARG A 94 36.15 7.53 0.01
CA ARG A 94 35.85 7.12 1.39
C ARG A 94 34.41 6.63 1.49
N SER A 95 34.04 6.08 2.64
CA SER A 95 32.64 5.76 2.92
C SER A 95 31.80 7.03 3.10
N HIS A 96 30.59 7.01 2.55
CA HIS A 96 29.64 8.11 2.62
C HIS A 96 28.33 7.64 3.26
N ARG A 97 27.98 8.24 4.39
CA ARG A 97 26.67 8.05 5.02
C ARG A 97 25.64 8.99 4.43
N GLY A 98 24.44 8.48 4.20
CA GLY A 98 23.30 9.24 3.71
C GLY A 98 21.97 8.63 4.13
N THR A 99 20.89 9.22 3.63
CA THR A 99 19.53 8.70 3.76
C THR A 99 18.81 8.75 2.42
N PHE A 100 17.85 7.86 2.24
CA PHE A 100 16.93 7.94 1.12
C PHE A 100 15.54 7.45 1.50
N ASP A 101 14.56 7.96 0.75
CA ASP A 101 13.16 7.57 0.85
C ASP A 101 12.79 6.72 -0.37
N LEU A 102 12.16 5.58 -0.13
CA LEU A 102 11.72 4.64 -1.16
C LEU A 102 10.22 4.36 -1.01
N ASP A 103 9.48 4.57 -2.08
CA ASP A 103 8.06 4.24 -2.17
C ASP A 103 7.86 2.99 -3.02
N PHE A 104 7.01 2.06 -2.55
CA PHE A 104 6.73 0.83 -3.27
C PHE A 104 5.30 0.35 -3.05
N ALA A 105 4.76 -0.36 -4.04
CA ALA A 105 3.51 -1.09 -3.92
C ALA A 105 3.79 -2.54 -3.52
N LEU A 106 2.77 -3.21 -2.97
CA LEU A 106 2.86 -4.59 -2.55
C LEU A 106 2.01 -5.48 -3.44
N ARG A 107 2.55 -6.64 -3.79
CA ARG A 107 1.81 -7.71 -4.45
C ARG A 107 2.16 -9.07 -3.87
N TYR A 108 1.19 -9.97 -3.89
CA TYR A 108 1.42 -11.38 -3.66
C TYR A 108 1.70 -12.08 -5.00
N GLU A 109 2.72 -12.92 -5.01
CA GLU A 109 3.06 -13.81 -6.13
C GLU A 109 2.71 -15.25 -5.73
N ALA A 110 1.66 -15.79 -6.36
CA ALA A 110 1.16 -17.13 -6.04
C ALA A 110 2.11 -18.24 -6.47
N SER A 111 2.88 -18.03 -7.55
CA SER A 111 3.77 -19.06 -8.12
C SER A 111 4.87 -19.53 -7.16
N ASP A 112 5.42 -18.63 -6.35
CA ASP A 112 6.47 -18.93 -5.37
C ASP A 112 6.11 -18.54 -3.94
N ARG A 113 4.85 -18.15 -3.71
CA ARG A 113 4.27 -17.76 -2.41
C ARG A 113 5.03 -16.60 -1.77
N THR A 114 5.42 -15.62 -2.57
CA THR A 114 6.17 -14.46 -2.06
C THR A 114 5.34 -13.19 -2.01
N LEU A 115 5.54 -12.42 -0.95
CA LEU A 115 5.17 -11.02 -0.87
C LEU A 115 6.30 -10.20 -1.49
N ARG A 116 5.99 -9.43 -2.53
CA ARG A 116 6.98 -8.64 -3.28
C ARG A 116 6.65 -7.15 -3.20
N ALA A 117 7.70 -6.35 -2.98
CA ALA A 117 7.68 -4.95 -3.31
C ALA A 117 7.86 -4.82 -4.83
N HIS A 118 7.02 -4.02 -5.47
CA HIS A 118 7.10 -3.73 -6.89
C HIS A 118 6.88 -2.24 -7.15
N GLN A 119 7.17 -1.81 -8.39
CA GLN A 119 7.14 -0.39 -8.78
C GLN A 119 7.96 0.47 -7.79
N LEU A 120 9.19 0.05 -7.50
CA LEU A 120 10.06 0.74 -6.55
C LEU A 120 10.42 2.13 -7.09
N ARG A 121 10.24 3.17 -6.28
CA ARG A 121 10.52 4.56 -6.64
C ARG A 121 11.35 5.21 -5.55
N ILE A 122 12.56 5.64 -5.88
CA ILE A 122 13.38 6.43 -4.97
C ILE A 122 12.94 7.89 -5.10
N ASP A 123 12.51 8.50 -4.00
CA ASP A 123 11.99 9.87 -3.96
C ASP A 123 13.14 10.87 -3.86
N ARG A 124 13.92 10.79 -2.77
CA ARG A 124 15.04 11.71 -2.53
C ARG A 124 16.20 11.03 -1.84
N LEU A 125 17.41 11.32 -2.31
CA LEU A 125 18.68 10.93 -1.70
C LEU A 125 19.33 12.13 -1.03
N ARG A 126 19.88 11.90 0.17
CA ARG A 126 20.55 12.91 0.99
C ARG A 126 21.90 12.35 1.43
N PHE A 127 22.98 12.95 0.96
CA PHE A 127 24.35 12.58 1.34
C PHE A 127 25.13 13.81 1.78
N PRO A 128 25.10 14.18 3.06
CA PRO A 128 25.74 15.41 3.55
C PRO A 128 27.25 15.48 3.31
N SER A 129 27.90 14.33 3.14
CA SER A 129 29.33 14.21 2.94
C SER A 129 29.76 14.28 1.46
N LEU A 130 28.80 14.31 0.52
CA LEU A 130 29.04 14.48 -0.91
C LEU A 130 28.89 15.96 -1.30
N GLN A 131 29.49 16.33 -2.44
CA GLN A 131 29.32 17.67 -3.00
C GLN A 131 27.86 17.87 -3.47
N PRO A 132 27.26 19.07 -3.30
CA PRO A 132 25.86 19.31 -3.66
C PRO A 132 25.52 18.95 -5.12
N SER A 133 26.41 19.29 -6.06
CA SER A 133 26.23 18.97 -7.49
C SER A 133 26.14 17.46 -7.76
N VAL A 134 26.87 16.64 -7.00
CA VAL A 134 26.79 15.18 -7.09
C VAL A 134 25.46 14.68 -6.56
N VAL A 135 24.97 15.25 -5.45
CA VAL A 135 23.66 14.89 -4.88
C VAL A 135 22.53 15.28 -5.82
N GLU A 136 22.60 16.43 -6.49
CA GLU A 136 21.65 16.85 -7.51
C GLU A 136 21.62 15.90 -8.69
N LEU A 137 22.79 15.49 -9.19
CA LEU A 137 22.90 14.49 -10.25
C LEU A 137 22.25 13.18 -9.84
N LEU A 138 22.55 12.68 -8.64
CA LEU A 138 21.95 11.45 -8.12
C LEU A 138 20.42 11.54 -8.05
N ASN A 139 19.87 12.64 -7.54
CA ASN A 139 18.42 12.84 -7.47
C ASN A 139 17.77 12.99 -8.85
N THR A 140 18.50 13.49 -9.84
CA THR A 140 18.01 13.63 -11.22
C THR A 140 17.85 12.27 -11.90
N TYR A 141 18.77 11.34 -11.66
CA TYR A 141 18.79 10.03 -12.32
C TYR A 141 18.23 8.88 -11.48
N ALA A 142 18.06 9.07 -10.17
CA ALA A 142 17.59 8.02 -9.26
C ALA A 142 16.26 7.37 -9.67
N PRO A 143 15.23 8.11 -10.16
CA PRO A 143 13.99 7.47 -10.61
C PRO A 143 14.21 6.47 -11.75
N ALA A 144 14.97 6.86 -12.77
CA ALA A 144 15.26 5.99 -13.92
C ALA A 144 16.10 4.77 -13.51
N LEU A 145 17.07 4.95 -12.61
CA LEU A 145 17.88 3.85 -12.09
C LEU A 145 17.05 2.88 -11.26
N ALA A 146 16.12 3.36 -10.44
CA ALA A 146 15.23 2.53 -9.64
C ALA A 146 14.35 1.64 -10.53
N GLU A 147 13.77 2.18 -11.59
CA GLU A 147 12.92 1.42 -12.53
C GLU A 147 13.69 0.29 -13.24
N GLN A 148 14.96 0.53 -13.60
CA GLN A 148 15.78 -0.45 -14.32
C GLN A 148 16.34 -1.55 -13.41
N SER A 149 16.73 -1.19 -12.19
CA SER A 149 17.47 -2.08 -11.27
C SER A 149 16.59 -2.78 -10.24
N LEU A 150 15.49 -2.14 -9.81
CA LEU A 150 14.62 -2.62 -8.74
C LEU A 150 13.27 -3.03 -9.31
N ARG A 151 13.25 -4.08 -10.14
CA ARG A 151 12.01 -4.58 -10.72
C ARG A 151 11.05 -5.06 -9.63
N GLU A 152 11.52 -6.02 -8.84
CA GLU A 152 10.78 -6.55 -7.69
C GLU A 152 11.75 -7.02 -6.62
N VAL A 153 11.36 -6.82 -5.37
CA VAL A 153 12.13 -7.29 -4.20
C VAL A 153 11.23 -8.22 -3.39
N VAL A 154 11.69 -9.46 -3.21
CA VAL A 154 11.01 -10.41 -2.32
C VAL A 154 11.17 -9.92 -0.88
N LEU A 155 10.05 -9.54 -0.28
CA LEU A 155 10.00 -9.06 1.10
C LEU A 155 9.88 -10.21 2.09
N HIS A 156 9.02 -11.18 1.77
CA HIS A 156 8.76 -12.32 2.61
C HIS A 156 8.28 -13.49 1.75
N ARG A 157 8.64 -14.71 2.14
CA ARG A 157 8.07 -15.92 1.55
C ARG A 157 7.16 -16.54 2.61
N LEU A 158 5.87 -16.62 2.28
CA LEU A 158 4.89 -17.24 3.16
C LEU A 158 5.19 -18.72 3.26
N GLN A 159 5.29 -19.21 4.49
CA GLN A 159 5.47 -20.64 4.72
C GLN A 159 4.16 -21.37 4.41
N PRO A 160 4.22 -22.65 4.00
CA PRO A 160 3.01 -23.42 3.74
C PRO A 160 2.04 -23.41 4.95
N GLN A 161 2.59 -23.41 6.17
CA GLN A 161 1.82 -23.33 7.41
C GLN A 161 0.97 -22.06 7.53
N ASP A 162 1.46 -20.92 7.01
CA ASP A 162 0.77 -19.63 7.06
C ASP A 162 -0.44 -19.61 6.11
N LEU A 163 -0.38 -20.43 5.05
CA LEU A 163 -1.41 -20.50 4.02
C LEU A 163 -2.41 -21.65 4.22
N ARG A 164 -2.18 -22.58 5.18
CA ARG A 164 -2.99 -23.80 5.33
C ARG A 164 -4.49 -23.56 5.39
N MET A 165 -4.92 -22.54 6.12
CA MET A 165 -6.33 -22.23 6.28
C MET A 165 -6.93 -21.77 4.94
N ALA A 166 -6.27 -20.83 4.27
CA ALA A 166 -6.70 -20.35 2.95
C ALA A 166 -6.69 -21.49 1.92
N ASP A 167 -5.61 -22.28 1.90
CA ASP A 167 -5.44 -23.42 1.01
C ASP A 167 -6.55 -24.47 1.19
N ALA A 168 -6.95 -24.77 2.43
CA ALA A 168 -8.03 -25.71 2.74
C ALA A 168 -9.40 -25.24 2.22
N MET A 169 -9.59 -23.93 2.08
CA MET A 169 -10.80 -23.33 1.50
C MET A 169 -10.69 -23.12 -0.02
N GLY A 170 -9.63 -23.62 -0.67
CA GLY A 170 -9.38 -23.37 -2.08
C GLY A 170 -9.07 -21.90 -2.38
N MET A 171 -8.61 -21.14 -1.39
CA MET A 171 -8.32 -19.71 -1.47
C MET A 171 -6.82 -19.44 -1.43
N GLN A 172 -6.43 -18.24 -1.88
CA GLN A 172 -5.09 -17.69 -1.78
C GLN A 172 -5.13 -16.20 -1.49
N PRO A 173 -4.04 -15.60 -0.97
CA PRO A 173 -3.93 -14.15 -0.90
C PRO A 173 -4.11 -13.51 -2.27
N GLY A 174 -4.87 -12.41 -2.30
CA GLY A 174 -5.19 -11.65 -3.49
C GLY A 174 -4.63 -10.23 -3.41
N ALA A 175 -5.47 -9.25 -3.73
CA ALA A 175 -5.10 -7.84 -3.67
C ALA A 175 -4.69 -7.42 -2.25
N ILE A 176 -3.64 -6.60 -2.18
CA ILE A 176 -3.15 -6.01 -0.93
C ILE A 176 -3.49 -4.52 -0.97
N THR A 177 -4.19 -4.07 0.07
CA THR A 177 -4.63 -2.69 0.23
C THR A 177 -3.95 -2.06 1.43
N VAL A 178 -3.32 -0.90 1.24
CA VAL A 178 -2.77 -0.07 2.31
C VAL A 178 -3.88 0.81 2.86
N THR A 179 -4.07 0.77 4.17
CA THR A 179 -5.06 1.55 4.93
C THR A 179 -4.34 2.44 5.94
N ASP A 180 -5.04 3.30 6.66
CA ASP A 180 -4.40 4.15 7.70
C ASP A 180 -3.87 3.35 8.90
N SER A 181 -4.38 2.13 9.12
CA SER A 181 -4.02 1.28 10.28
C SER A 181 -3.08 0.11 9.93
N GLY A 182 -2.87 -0.18 8.64
CA GLY A 182 -2.04 -1.29 8.20
C GLY A 182 -2.34 -1.77 6.79
N LEU A 183 -2.04 -3.04 6.53
CA LEU A 183 -2.34 -3.72 5.27
C LEU A 183 -3.55 -4.62 5.43
N VAL A 184 -4.46 -4.58 4.47
CA VAL A 184 -5.55 -5.56 4.32
C VAL A 184 -5.20 -6.47 3.15
N ILE A 185 -5.11 -7.77 3.43
CA ILE A 185 -4.83 -8.80 2.43
C ILE A 185 -6.15 -9.50 2.14
N ALA A 186 -6.70 -9.31 0.94
CA ALA A 186 -7.91 -10.01 0.51
C ALA A 186 -7.61 -11.49 0.25
N PHE A 187 -8.61 -12.36 0.41
CA PHE A 187 -8.55 -13.74 -0.07
C PHE A 187 -9.42 -13.92 -1.31
N VAL A 188 -8.89 -14.65 -2.28
CA VAL A 188 -9.57 -14.98 -3.54
C VAL A 188 -9.51 -16.48 -3.80
N LEU A 189 -10.48 -17.02 -4.52
CA LEU A 189 -10.43 -18.41 -4.96
C LEU A 189 -9.22 -18.64 -5.87
N LYS A 190 -8.59 -19.81 -5.75
CA LYS A 190 -7.50 -20.20 -6.65
C LYS A 190 -8.04 -20.37 -8.06
N PRO A 191 -7.33 -19.88 -9.09
CA PRO A 191 -7.68 -20.16 -10.48
C PRO A 191 -7.65 -21.68 -10.71
N LEU A 192 -8.61 -22.16 -11.49
CA LEU A 192 -8.76 -23.57 -11.87
C LEU A 192 -7.61 -24.06 -12.76
#